data_AF-A0A9F5MYP8-F1
#
_entry.id   AF-A0A9F5MYP8-F1
#
_cell.length_a   1.000
_cell.length_b   1.000
_cell.length_c   1.000
_cell.angle_alpha   90.00
_cell.angle_beta   90.00
_cell.angle_gamma   90.00
#
_symmetry.space_group_name_H-M   'P 1'
#
loop_
_entity.id
_entity.type
_entity.pdbx_description
1 polymer ?
#
loop_
_entity_poly.entity_id
_entity_poly.type
_entity_poly.pdbx_seq_one_letter_code
_entity_poly.pdbx_strand_id
1 'polypeptide(L)'
;MAQLSPGQQGQKLHVPCQGYTIFPESGIMYWLANSTFVDKLYPDGSVEEAATVEKDRELTRELFFHSFTEQDFHTKFECIILDPSGVVRKAIKWDHQDPKMGGNRALLD
;
A
#
# COMPACT_ATOMS: atom_id res chain seq x y z
N MET A 1 3.15 4.06 -12.21
CA MET A 1 3.15 2.58 -12.15
C MET A 1 2.38 2.16 -10.92
N ALA A 2 1.82 0.94 -10.87
CA ALA A 2 1.05 0.45 -9.71
C ALA A 2 1.72 -0.79 -9.10
N GLN A 3 1.51 -1.01 -7.80
CA GLN A 3 1.97 -2.20 -7.08
C GLN A 3 0.87 -3.24 -7.04
N LEU A 4 1.14 -4.46 -7.49
CA LEU A 4 0.21 -5.57 -7.32
C LEU A 4 0.33 -6.11 -5.89
N SER A 5 -0.80 -6.41 -5.25
CA SER A 5 -0.83 -6.99 -3.90
C SER A 5 -2.00 -7.96 -3.78
N PRO A 6 -1.81 -9.17 -3.21
CA PRO A 6 -2.90 -10.10 -2.98
C PRO A 6 -3.84 -9.52 -1.93
N GLY A 7 -5.13 -9.42 -2.25
CA GLY A 7 -6.17 -9.04 -1.31
C GLY A 7 -7.10 -10.22 -1.05
N GLN A 8 -7.29 -10.58 0.22
CA GLN A 8 -8.29 -11.57 0.64
C GLN A 8 -8.96 -11.10 1.93
N GLN A 9 -10.29 -11.16 1.98
CA GLN A 9 -11.05 -10.75 3.16
C GLN A 9 -10.64 -11.50 4.44
N GLY A 10 -10.56 -10.77 5.55
CA GLY A 10 -10.18 -11.27 6.87
C GLY A 10 -8.68 -11.50 7.05
N GLN A 11 -7.87 -11.34 6.01
CA GLN A 11 -6.42 -11.53 6.08
C GLN A 11 -5.74 -10.31 6.72
N LYS A 12 -4.72 -10.56 7.55
CA LYS A 12 -3.74 -9.54 7.91
C LYS A 12 -2.76 -9.35 6.77
N LEU A 13 -2.66 -8.13 6.26
CA LEU A 13 -1.84 -7.83 5.09
C LEU A 13 -0.87 -6.70 5.39
N HIS A 14 0.37 -6.85 4.90
CA HIS A 14 1.42 -5.85 5.00
C HIS A 14 1.82 -5.48 3.59
N VAL A 15 1.68 -4.21 3.22
CA VAL A 15 2.03 -3.71 1.89
C VAL A 15 3.22 -2.75 2.02
N PRO A 16 4.45 -3.18 1.67
CA PRO A 16 5.58 -2.28 1.71
C PRO A 16 5.51 -1.31 0.52
N CYS A 17 5.72 -0.02 0.78
CA CYS A 17 6.14 0.92 -0.26
C CYS A 17 7.64 1.13 -0.15
N GLN A 18 8.34 1.03 -1.28
CA GLN A 18 9.76 1.30 -1.38
C GLN A 18 10.01 2.30 -2.50
N GLY A 19 10.95 3.20 -2.29
CA GLY A 19 11.46 4.08 -3.33
C GLY A 19 12.71 4.81 -2.90
N TYR A 20 13.23 5.63 -3.81
CA TYR A 20 14.53 6.27 -3.65
C TYR A 20 14.39 7.78 -3.77
N THR A 21 15.12 8.51 -2.93
CA THR A 21 15.30 9.96 -3.04
C THR A 21 16.78 10.33 -2.98
N ILE A 22 17.18 11.35 -3.74
CA ILE A 22 18.51 11.95 -3.60
C ILE A 22 18.56 13.04 -2.52
N PHE A 23 17.43 13.29 -1.85
CA PHE A 23 17.26 14.30 -0.81
C PHE A 23 16.89 13.66 0.55
N PRO A 24 17.78 12.85 1.15
CA PRO A 24 17.44 12.06 2.34
C PRO A 24 16.96 12.91 3.53
N GLU A 25 17.43 14.15 3.68
CA GLU A 25 17.03 15.03 4.79
C GLU A 25 15.69 15.77 4.60
N SER A 26 15.09 15.70 3.40
CA SER A 26 13.85 16.45 3.08
C SER A 26 12.83 15.67 2.26
N GLY A 27 13.20 14.48 1.78
CA GLY A 27 12.29 13.56 1.12
C GLY A 27 11.42 12.85 2.15
N ILE A 28 10.11 12.91 1.97
CA ILE A 28 9.15 12.24 2.84
C ILE A 28 8.37 11.18 2.08
N MET A 29 8.02 10.10 2.77
CA MET A 29 7.15 9.03 2.27
C MET A 29 5.91 8.91 3.14
N TYR A 30 4.73 8.84 2.53
CA TYR A 30 3.45 8.67 3.21
C TYR A 30 2.42 7.98 2.32
N TRP A 31 1.34 7.47 2.92
CA TRP A 31 0.22 6.89 2.21
C TRP A 31 -0.99 7.83 2.18
N LEU A 32 -1.78 7.69 1.13
CA LEU A 32 -3.13 8.24 1.05
C LEU A 32 -4.11 7.12 0.74
N ALA A 33 -5.29 7.18 1.34
CA ALA A 33 -6.44 6.34 1.05
C ALA A 33 -7.57 7.24 0.54
N ASN A 34 -8.04 7.03 -0.70
CA ASN A 34 -8.99 7.92 -1.38
C ASN A 34 -8.59 9.41 -1.31
N SER A 35 -7.29 9.69 -1.50
CA SER A 35 -6.71 11.02 -1.46
C SER A 35 -6.78 11.74 -0.09
N THR A 36 -7.09 11.03 1.00
CA THR A 36 -6.94 11.52 2.38
C THR A 36 -5.87 10.71 3.13
N PHE A 37 -5.34 11.25 4.24
CA PHE A 37 -4.47 10.49 5.14
C PHE A 37 -5.19 9.25 5.67
N VAL A 38 -4.44 8.16 5.88
CA VAL A 38 -4.99 6.85 6.25
C VAL A 38 -5.75 6.93 7.57
N ASP A 39 -5.19 7.61 8.57
CA ASP A 39 -5.78 7.81 9.90
C ASP A 39 -7.14 8.54 9.87
N LYS A 40 -7.40 9.36 8.84
CA LYS A 40 -8.68 10.04 8.65
C LYS A 40 -9.75 9.13 8.05
N LEU A 41 -9.37 8.20 7.16
CA LEU A 41 -10.32 7.26 6.56
C LEU A 41 -10.54 6.03 7.45
N TYR A 42 -9.51 5.64 8.21
CA TYR A 42 -9.50 4.49 9.12
C TYR A 42 -9.22 4.94 10.57
N PRO A 43 -10.12 5.73 11.18
CA PRO A 43 -9.91 6.27 12.53
C PRO A 43 -9.92 5.20 13.64
N ASP A 44 -10.38 4.00 13.33
CA ASP A 44 -10.38 2.84 14.22
C ASP A 44 -9.06 2.05 14.20
N GLY A 45 -8.10 2.45 13.35
CA GLY A 45 -6.83 1.77 13.19
C GLY A 45 -6.95 0.41 12.49
N SER A 46 -8.04 0.13 11.77
CA SER A 46 -8.15 -1.11 10.98
C SER A 46 -7.13 -1.17 9.83
N VAL A 47 -6.71 0.00 9.34
CA VAL A 47 -5.56 0.19 8.42
C VAL A 47 -4.63 1.26 8.98
N GLU A 48 -3.34 0.99 9.06
CA GLU A 48 -2.35 1.87 9.71
C GLU A 48 -1.07 2.02 8.88
N GLU A 49 -0.48 3.21 8.89
CA GLU A 49 0.83 3.46 8.30
C GLU A 49 1.95 3.22 9.33
N ALA A 50 2.98 2.46 8.96
CA ALA A 50 4.19 2.37 9.75
C ALA A 50 4.95 3.70 9.77
N ALA A 51 5.94 3.81 10.66
CA ALA A 51 6.99 4.83 10.53
C ALA A 51 7.82 4.58 9.26
N THR A 52 8.34 5.63 8.65
CA THR A 52 9.29 5.52 7.53
C THR A 52 10.62 4.97 8.05
N VAL A 53 11.13 3.94 7.39
CA VAL A 53 12.47 3.39 7.58
C VAL A 53 13.37 3.93 6.48
N GLU A 54 14.50 4.51 6.87
CA GLU A 54 15.46 5.13 5.96
C GLU A 54 16.77 4.34 5.94
N LYS A 55 17.27 4.05 4.74
CA LYS A 55 18.57 3.41 4.54
C LYS A 55 19.28 4.06 3.36
N ASP A 56 20.28 4.89 3.65
CA ASP A 56 20.97 5.73 2.67
C ASP A 56 20.02 6.64 1.89
N ARG A 57 19.65 6.22 0.67
CA ARG A 57 18.72 6.93 -0.23
C ARG A 57 17.38 6.21 -0.38
N GLU A 58 17.23 5.07 0.27
CA GLU A 58 16.03 4.24 0.22
C GLU A 58 15.09 4.62 1.36
N LEU A 59 13.83 4.86 0.99
CA LEU A 59 12.72 5.07 1.90
C LEU A 59 11.81 3.85 1.81
N THR A 60 11.45 3.28 2.96
CA THR A 60 10.44 2.23 3.06
C THR A 60 9.37 2.63 4.05
N ARG A 61 8.10 2.49 3.67
CA ARG A 61 6.97 2.70 4.59
C ARG A 61 5.88 1.68 4.33
N GLU A 62 5.58 0.87 5.34
CA GLU A 62 4.55 -0.15 5.24
C GLU A 62 3.15 0.40 5.51
N LEU A 63 2.17 -0.21 4.87
CA LEU A 63 0.75 -0.08 5.18
C LEU A 63 0.26 -1.41 5.75
N PHE A 64 -0.30 -1.37 6.95
CA PHE A 64 -0.80 -2.54 7.68
C PHE A 64 -2.31 -2.60 7.60
N PHE A 65 -2.85 -3.77 7.24
CA PHE A 65 -4.26 -4.10 7.33
C PHE A 65 -4.42 -5.16 8.41
N HIS A 66 -5.12 -4.83 9.50
CA HIS A 66 -5.33 -5.78 10.61
C HIS A 66 -6.41 -6.81 10.32
N SER A 67 -7.32 -6.49 9.40
CA SER A 67 -8.28 -7.40 8.79
C SER A 67 -8.75 -6.80 7.48
N PHE A 68 -8.26 -7.31 6.35
CA PHE A 68 -8.63 -6.82 5.02
C PHE A 68 -10.14 -7.00 4.75
N THR A 69 -10.78 -6.01 4.14
CA THR A 69 -12.24 -5.92 3.98
C THR A 69 -12.64 -5.65 2.53
N GLU A 70 -13.95 -5.71 2.25
CA GLU A 70 -14.50 -5.28 0.96
C GLU A 70 -14.22 -3.79 0.69
N GLN A 71 -14.28 -2.94 1.71
CA GLN A 71 -13.97 -1.51 1.58
C GLN A 71 -12.54 -1.30 1.06
N ASP A 72 -11.58 -2.15 1.46
CA ASP A 72 -10.19 -2.01 1.06
C ASP A 72 -9.98 -2.28 -0.44
N PHE A 73 -10.74 -3.21 -1.02
CA PHE A 73 -10.76 -3.44 -2.47
C PHE A 73 -11.21 -2.21 -3.27
N HIS A 74 -12.12 -1.42 -2.70
CA HIS A 74 -12.66 -0.22 -3.32
C HIS A 74 -11.91 1.06 -2.94
N THR A 75 -10.97 0.97 -2.02
CA THR A 75 -10.19 2.11 -1.55
C THR A 75 -8.93 2.26 -2.39
N LYS A 76 -8.72 3.46 -2.94
CA LYS A 76 -7.52 3.78 -3.69
C LYS A 76 -6.41 4.16 -2.73
N PHE A 77 -5.52 3.21 -2.47
CA PHE A 77 -4.30 3.45 -1.70
C PHE A 77 -3.17 3.90 -2.61
N GLU A 78 -2.52 5.01 -2.26
CA GLU A 78 -1.39 5.58 -2.99
C GLU A 78 -0.24 5.84 -2.03
N CYS A 79 0.92 5.24 -2.31
CA CYS A 79 2.16 5.65 -1.68
C CYS A 79 2.70 6.86 -2.43
N ILE A 80 3.13 7.87 -1.66
CA ILE A 80 3.65 9.13 -2.16
C ILE A 80 5.07 9.32 -1.65
N ILE A 81 5.98 9.68 -2.53
CA ILE A 81 7.27 10.27 -2.19
C ILE A 81 7.23 11.73 -2.63
N LEU A 82 7.47 12.64 -1.71
CA LEU A 82 7.57 14.07 -1.96
C LEU A 82 8.96 14.53 -1.54
N ASP A 83 9.69 15.15 -2.45
CA ASP A 83 11.00 15.74 -2.20
C ASP A 83 11.18 17.01 -3.06
N PRO A 84 12.30 17.74 -2.97
CA PRO A 84 12.55 18.94 -3.77
C PRO A 84 12.50 18.76 -5.29
N SER A 85 12.62 17.54 -5.83
CA SER A 85 12.44 17.26 -7.26
C SER A 85 10.99 17.10 -7.68
N GLY A 86 10.06 16.93 -6.73
CA GLY A 86 8.64 16.84 -6.97
C GLY A 86 7.98 15.67 -6.27
N VAL A 87 6.92 15.13 -6.89
CA VAL A 87 6.07 14.10 -6.30
C VAL A 87 6.07 12.85 -7.18
N VAL A 88 6.39 11.70 -6.59
CA VAL A 88 6.19 10.37 -7.18
C VAL A 88 5.04 9.66 -6.47
N ARG A 89 4.19 8.99 -7.24
CA ARG A 89 3.01 8.27 -6.71
C ARG A 89 2.95 6.85 -7.26
N LYS A 90 2.64 5.89 -6.38
CA LYS A 90 2.40 4.48 -6.76
C LYS A 90 1.13 3.98 -6.09
N ALA A 91 0.12 3.70 -6.89
CA ALA A 91 -1.14 3.14 -6.40
C ALA A 91 -1.02 1.62 -6.17
N ILE A 92 -1.74 1.08 -5.19
CA ILE A 92 -1.96 -0.36 -5.07
C ILE A 92 -3.00 -0.79 -6.11
N LYS A 93 -2.77 -1.94 -6.73
CA LYS A 93 -3.74 -2.73 -7.48
C LYS A 93 -3.92 -4.06 -6.75
N TRP A 94 -5.13 -4.33 -6.32
CA TRP A 94 -5.47 -5.57 -5.65
C TRP A 94 -5.63 -6.70 -6.67
N ASP A 95 -4.98 -7.82 -6.41
CA ASP A 95 -5.28 -9.09 -7.06
C ASP A 95 -6.32 -9.81 -6.19
N HIS A 96 -7.56 -9.89 -6.67
CA HIS A 96 -8.68 -10.39 -5.89
C HIS A 96 -8.59 -11.92 -5.81
N GLN A 97 -8.13 -12.43 -4.68
CA GLN A 97 -8.14 -13.86 -4.41
C GLN A 97 -9.47 -14.23 -3.77
N ASP A 98 -10.41 -14.67 -4.61
CA ASP A 98 -11.70 -15.19 -4.15
C ASP A 98 -11.46 -16.46 -3.30
N PRO A 99 -11.88 -16.50 -2.01
CA PRO A 99 -11.65 -17.67 -1.14
C PRO A 99 -12.29 -18.97 -1.66
N LYS A 100 -13.18 -18.87 -2.66
CA LYS A 100 -13.89 -20.00 -3.27
C LYS A 100 -13.14 -20.67 -4.43
N MET A 101 -11.93 -20.23 -4.79
CA MET A 101 -11.09 -20.90 -5.80
C MET A 101 -9.87 -21.61 -5.19
N GLY A 102 -10.06 -22.30 -4.06
CA GLY A 102 -9.24 -23.45 -3.71
C GLY A 102 -9.68 -24.68 -4.53
N GLY A 103 -9.29 -24.76 -5.80
CA GLY A 103 -9.59 -25.93 -6.63
C GLY A 103 -9.26 -25.72 -8.11
N ASN A 104 -8.11 -26.25 -8.53
CA ASN A 104 -7.65 -26.48 -9.91
C ASN A 104 -8.43 -25.79 -11.04
N ARG A 105 -7.82 -24.79 -11.69
CA ARG A 105 -7.99 -24.63 -13.12
C ARG A 105 -6.65 -24.71 -13.83
N ALA A 106 -6.60 -25.73 -14.68
CA ALA A 106 -5.50 -26.11 -15.53
C ALA A 106 -5.08 -24.97 -16.47
N LEU A 107 -3.78 -24.98 -16.79
CA LEU A 107 -3.26 -24.60 -18.10
C LEU A 107 -4.09 -25.25 -19.20
N LEU A 108 -4.71 -24.45 -20.08
CA LEU A 108 -5.04 -24.63 -21.52
C LEU A 108 -5.65 -23.28 -21.97
N ASP A 109 -5.27 -22.56 -23.03
CA ASP A 109 -4.31 -22.68 -24.13
C ASP A 109 -3.54 -21.34 -24.29
#